data_AF-A0A0H2X189-F1
#
_entry.id   AF-A0A0H2X189-F1
#
_cell.length_a   1.000
_cell.length_b   1.000
_cell.length_c   1.000
_cell.angle_alpha   90.00
_cell.angle_beta   90.00
_cell.angle_gamma   90.00
#
_symmetry.space_group_name_H-M   'P 1'
#
loop_
_entity.id
_entity.type
_entity.pdbx_description
1 polymer ?
#
loop_
_entity_poly.entity_id
_entity_poly.type
_entity_poly.pdbx_seq_one_letter_code
_entity_poly.pdbx_strand_id
1 'polypeptide(L)'
;MFRYTLSRSLFFILALFFCSACDSRSMITHGLSGRDANEIVVLLVSKGVAAQKVPQAASSTGGSGEQLWDISVPAAQITEALAILNQAGLPRMKGTSLLDLFAKQGLVPSEMQEKIRYQEGLSEQMATTIRKMDGIVDASVQISFSPEEEDQRPLTASVYIKHRGVLDNPNSIMVSKIKRLVASAVPGLCPENVSVVSDRASYSDITINGPWGLSDEMNYVSVWGIILAKHSLTKFRLVFYFLILLLFILSCGLLWVIWKTHTLISALGGTKGFFDPAPYSQLSFTQNKPAPKETPGAAEGAEAQTASEQPSKENAEKQEENNEDA
;
A
#
# COMPACT_ATOMS: atom_id res chain seq x y z
N MET A 1 -16.18 -34.14 -21.15
CA MET A 1 -16.40 -33.65 -19.76
C MET A 1 -15.10 -33.28 -19.03
N PHE A 2 -14.02 -34.07 -19.14
CA PHE A 2 -12.76 -33.86 -18.38
C PHE A 2 -12.02 -32.52 -18.64
N ARG A 3 -12.20 -31.89 -19.82
CA ARG A 3 -11.55 -30.61 -20.17
C ARG A 3 -12.16 -29.39 -19.44
N TYR A 4 -13.46 -29.44 -19.15
CA TYR A 4 -14.15 -28.36 -18.43
C TYR A 4 -13.94 -28.46 -16.91
N THR A 5 -13.76 -29.66 -16.37
CA THR A 5 -13.50 -29.87 -14.94
C THR A 5 -12.11 -29.41 -14.54
N LEU A 6 -11.09 -29.62 -15.38
CA LEU A 6 -9.72 -29.18 -15.11
C LEU A 6 -9.56 -27.65 -15.15
N SER A 7 -10.17 -26.98 -16.13
CA SER A 7 -10.20 -25.52 -16.24
C SER A 7 -10.94 -24.86 -15.06
N ARG A 8 -12.07 -25.42 -14.63
CA ARG A 8 -12.80 -24.95 -13.45
C ARG A 8 -12.03 -25.16 -12.15
N SER A 9 -11.31 -26.28 -12.03
CA SER A 9 -10.50 -26.58 -10.84
C SER A 9 -9.29 -25.64 -10.71
N LEU A 10 -8.63 -25.32 -11.83
CA LEU A 10 -7.53 -24.34 -11.85
C LEU A 10 -8.01 -22.92 -11.46
N PHE A 11 -9.18 -22.51 -11.96
CA PHE A 11 -9.78 -21.22 -11.62
C PHE A 11 -10.15 -21.14 -10.12
N PHE A 12 -10.65 -22.24 -9.55
CA PHE A 12 -10.95 -22.33 -8.12
C PHE A 12 -9.70 -22.26 -7.24
N ILE A 13 -8.61 -22.92 -7.63
CA ILE A 13 -7.33 -22.87 -6.89
C ILE A 13 -6.73 -21.46 -6.95
N LEU A 14 -6.78 -20.81 -8.12
CA LEU A 14 -6.33 -19.42 -8.27
C LEU A 14 -7.17 -18.47 -7.42
N ALA A 15 -8.50 -18.64 -7.40
CA ALA A 15 -9.41 -17.84 -6.59
C ALA A 15 -9.19 -18.04 -5.07
N LEU A 16 -8.93 -19.27 -4.63
CA LEU A 16 -8.57 -19.57 -3.23
C LEU A 16 -7.25 -18.92 -2.80
N PHE A 17 -6.29 -18.77 -3.72
CA PHE A 17 -5.02 -18.12 -3.43
C PHE A 17 -5.17 -16.60 -3.20
N PHE A 18 -6.07 -15.94 -3.94
CA PHE A 18 -6.40 -14.53 -3.72
C PHE A 18 -7.10 -14.26 -2.39
N CYS A 19 -7.78 -15.26 -1.81
CA CYS A 19 -8.45 -15.12 -0.51
C CYS A 19 -7.52 -15.29 0.72
N SER A 20 -6.24 -15.64 0.56
CA SER A 20 -5.34 -15.88 1.70
C SER A 20 -4.73 -14.59 2.30
N ALA A 21 -5.15 -13.40 1.86
CA ALA A 21 -4.66 -12.12 2.37
C ALA A 21 -5.51 -11.56 3.53
N CYS A 22 -5.93 -12.40 4.47
CA CYS A 22 -6.64 -11.94 5.66
C CYS A 22 -5.64 -11.27 6.62
N ASP A 23 -5.54 -9.94 6.57
CA ASP A 23 -4.79 -9.13 7.55
C ASP A 23 -5.58 -9.12 8.86
N SER A 24 -5.19 -10.00 9.79
CA SER A 24 -5.78 -10.00 11.14
C SER A 24 -5.27 -8.77 11.90
N ARG A 25 -6.17 -7.83 12.19
CA ARG A 25 -5.86 -6.59 12.93
C ARG A 25 -6.46 -6.65 14.33
N SER A 26 -5.75 -6.11 15.31
CA SER A 26 -6.17 -6.00 16.70
C SER A 26 -6.11 -4.55 17.16
N MET A 27 -7.01 -4.18 18.07
CA MET A 27 -7.06 -2.84 18.67
C MET A 27 -6.17 -2.78 19.91
N ILE A 28 -5.33 -1.75 20.02
CA ILE A 28 -4.36 -1.58 21.12
C ILE A 28 -4.74 -0.48 22.10
N THR A 29 -5.29 0.62 21.61
CA THR A 29 -5.66 1.80 22.41
C THR A 29 -7.04 2.28 21.99
N HIS A 30 -7.83 2.69 22.97
CA HIS A 30 -9.22 3.11 22.80
C HIS A 30 -9.45 4.53 23.32
N GLY A 31 -10.47 5.21 22.81
CA GLY A 31 -10.94 6.46 23.40
C GLY A 31 -9.95 7.63 23.31
N LEU A 32 -9.17 7.72 22.23
CA LEU A 32 -8.16 8.77 22.07
C LEU A 32 -8.73 10.01 21.39
N SER A 33 -8.20 11.18 21.76
CA SER A 33 -8.46 12.43 21.03
C SER A 33 -7.86 12.38 19.63
N GLY A 34 -8.36 13.21 18.71
CA GLY A 34 -7.86 13.22 17.33
C GLY A 34 -6.37 13.53 17.24
N ARG A 35 -5.86 14.41 18.12
CA ARG A 35 -4.44 14.77 18.20
C ARG A 35 -3.59 13.60 18.72
N ASP A 36 -3.99 12.98 19.82
CA ASP A 36 -3.23 11.88 20.45
C ASP A 36 -3.19 10.65 19.52
N ALA A 37 -4.32 10.37 18.84
CA ALA A 37 -4.39 9.28 17.88
C ALA A 37 -3.43 9.49 16.69
N ASN A 38 -3.32 10.72 16.20
CA ASN A 38 -2.37 11.05 15.14
C ASN A 38 -0.91 10.92 15.61
N GLU A 39 -0.59 11.36 16.84
CA GLU A 39 0.76 11.21 17.42
C GLU A 39 1.17 9.72 17.49
N ILE A 40 0.28 8.86 17.99
CA ILE A 40 0.54 7.43 18.12
C ILE A 40 0.70 6.76 16.75
N VAL A 41 -0.16 7.07 15.77
CA VAL A 41 -0.05 6.50 14.43
C VAL A 41 1.26 6.89 13.77
N VAL A 42 1.66 8.17 13.88
CA VAL A 42 2.93 8.66 13.33
C VAL A 42 4.12 7.98 13.99
N LEU A 43 4.10 7.80 15.32
CA LEU A 43 5.15 7.08 16.04
C LEU A 43 5.27 5.63 15.54
N LEU A 44 4.16 4.90 15.50
CA LEU A 44 4.17 3.48 15.14
C LEU A 44 4.61 3.29 13.70
N VAL A 45 4.10 4.10 12.77
CA VAL A 45 4.50 4.05 11.36
C VAL A 45 5.97 4.42 11.19
N SER A 46 6.50 5.38 11.96
CA SER A 46 7.94 5.71 11.94
C SER A 46 8.85 4.55 12.35
N LYS A 47 8.33 3.64 13.17
CA LYS A 47 9.04 2.45 13.66
C LYS A 47 8.73 1.20 12.84
N GLY A 48 8.02 1.32 11.71
CA GLY A 48 7.71 0.20 10.82
C GLY A 48 6.46 -0.61 11.19
N VAL A 49 5.69 -0.18 12.19
CA VAL A 49 4.43 -0.80 12.58
C VAL A 49 3.27 -0.18 11.81
N ALA A 50 2.50 -1.00 11.08
CA ALA A 50 1.39 -0.54 10.25
C ALA A 50 0.13 -0.18 11.08
N ALA A 51 0.17 0.95 11.79
CA ALA A 51 -0.94 1.45 12.58
C ALA A 51 -2.02 2.13 11.73
N GLN A 52 -3.29 1.90 12.07
CA GLN A 52 -4.44 2.52 11.42
C GLN A 52 -5.41 3.08 12.46
N LYS A 53 -5.84 4.32 12.24
CA LYS A 53 -6.86 4.99 13.05
C LYS A 53 -8.26 4.51 12.64
N VAL A 54 -9.05 4.08 13.62
CA VAL A 54 -10.43 3.62 13.47
C VAL A 54 -11.33 4.57 14.26
N PRO A 55 -12.40 5.14 13.68
CA PRO A 55 -13.33 5.95 14.45
C PRO A 55 -14.07 5.06 15.45
N GLN A 56 -14.05 5.43 16.73
CA GLN A 56 -14.86 4.75 17.73
C GLN A 56 -16.33 5.10 17.46
N ALA A 57 -17.23 4.11 17.45
CA ALA A 57 -18.66 4.39 17.36
C ALA A 57 -19.03 5.33 18.52
N ALA A 58 -19.65 6.47 18.20
CA ALA A 58 -20.04 7.47 19.18
C ALA A 58 -20.82 6.78 20.31
N SER A 59 -20.24 6.73 21.50
CA SER A 59 -20.93 6.26 22.69
C SER A 59 -22.16 7.14 22.86
N SER A 60 -23.34 6.51 22.90
CA SER A 60 -24.68 7.10 22.92
C SER A 60 -25.01 7.95 24.17
N THR A 61 -24.00 8.42 24.89
CA THR A 61 -24.14 9.34 26.01
C THR A 61 -24.20 10.77 25.45
N GLY A 62 -25.43 11.25 25.28
CA GLY A 62 -25.76 12.56 24.74
C GLY A 62 -24.95 13.69 25.35
N GLY A 63 -24.08 14.25 24.53
CA GLY A 63 -23.28 15.44 24.77
C GLY A 63 -22.44 15.66 23.53
N SER A 64 -22.11 16.90 23.22
CA SER A 64 -21.17 17.30 22.15
C SER A 64 -19.76 16.77 22.43
N GLY A 65 -19.60 15.45 22.44
CA GLY A 65 -18.36 14.76 22.70
C GLY A 65 -17.47 14.79 21.46
N GLU A 66 -16.20 15.13 21.66
CA GLU A 66 -15.16 14.99 20.64
C GLU A 66 -15.19 13.57 20.06
N GLN A 67 -15.05 13.44 18.73
CA GLN A 67 -14.96 12.13 18.10
C GLN A 67 -13.73 11.39 18.63
N LEU A 68 -13.99 10.29 19.35
CA LEU A 68 -12.96 9.41 19.89
C LEU A 68 -12.45 8.46 18.81
N TRP A 69 -11.16 8.12 18.91
CA TRP A 69 -10.48 7.27 17.95
C TRP A 69 -9.79 6.10 18.63
N ASP A 70 -9.86 4.96 17.97
CA ASP A 70 -9.16 3.74 18.35
C ASP A 70 -8.01 3.49 17.36
N ILE A 71 -7.01 2.74 17.80
CA ILE A 71 -5.85 2.42 16.96
C ILE A 71 -5.75 0.91 16.80
N SER A 72 -5.73 0.48 15.55
CA SER A 72 -5.56 -0.91 15.15
C SER A 72 -4.18 -1.16 14.56
N VAL A 73 -3.57 -2.29 14.92
CA VAL A 73 -2.29 -2.78 14.40
C VAL A 73 -2.42 -4.24 13.96
N PRO A 74 -1.57 -4.76 13.07
CA PRO A 74 -1.55 -6.18 12.73
C PRO A 74 -1.32 -7.04 13.98
N ALA A 75 -2.04 -8.16 14.09
CA ALA A 75 -1.98 -9.03 15.27
C ALA A 75 -0.58 -9.56 15.56
N ALA A 76 0.24 -9.74 14.51
CA ALA A 76 1.64 -10.16 14.62
C ALA A 76 2.56 -9.11 15.28
N GLN A 77 2.18 -7.82 15.30
CA GLN A 77 3.01 -6.70 15.74
C GLN A 77 2.52 -6.04 17.04
N ILE A 78 1.53 -6.62 17.74
CA ILE A 78 0.95 -6.02 18.96
C ILE A 78 2.01 -5.78 20.04
N THR A 79 2.84 -6.78 20.34
CA THR A 79 3.85 -6.68 21.40
C THR A 79 4.90 -5.62 21.10
N GLU A 80 5.33 -5.53 19.84
CA GLU A 80 6.26 -4.51 19.37
C GLU A 80 5.64 -3.11 19.47
N ALA A 81 4.38 -2.96 19.02
CA ALA A 81 3.65 -1.71 19.13
C ALA A 81 3.52 -1.24 20.60
N LEU A 82 3.13 -2.13 21.51
CA LEU A 82 3.04 -1.80 22.95
C LEU A 82 4.39 -1.43 23.56
N ALA A 83 5.46 -2.13 23.19
CA ALA A 83 6.80 -1.81 23.67
C ALA A 83 7.23 -0.40 23.21
N ILE A 84 6.98 -0.04 21.95
CA ILE A 84 7.26 1.29 21.39
C ILE A 84 6.44 2.37 22.12
N LEU A 85 5.15 2.12 22.38
CA LEU A 85 4.29 3.09 23.08
C LEU A 85 4.73 3.31 24.52
N ASN A 86 5.07 2.23 25.24
CA ASN A 86 5.58 2.33 26.60
C ASN A 86 6.90 3.09 26.67
N GLN A 87 7.82 2.86 25.72
CA GLN A 87 9.08 3.60 25.63
C GLN A 87 8.86 5.09 25.37
N ALA A 88 7.83 5.45 24.59
CA ALA A 88 7.47 6.83 24.31
C ALA A 88 6.57 7.47 25.39
N GLY A 89 6.13 6.72 26.41
CA GLY A 89 5.21 7.20 27.43
C GLY A 89 3.81 7.56 26.91
N LEU A 90 3.36 6.89 25.84
CA LEU A 90 2.03 7.08 25.25
C LEU A 90 1.05 6.00 25.74
N PRO A 91 -0.25 6.32 25.92
CA PRO A 91 -0.87 7.64 25.74
C PRO A 91 -0.54 8.61 26.89
N ARG A 92 -0.39 9.90 26.58
CA ARG A 92 -0.12 10.93 27.59
C ARG A 92 -1.36 11.10 28.47
N MET A 93 -1.21 10.98 29.78
CA MET A 93 -2.29 11.35 30.70
C MET A 93 -2.46 12.87 30.66
N LYS A 94 -3.67 13.34 30.35
CA LYS A 94 -4.00 14.77 30.47
C LYS A 94 -4.06 15.11 31.95
N GLY A 95 -3.24 16.07 32.38
CA GLY A 95 -3.33 16.65 33.72
C GLY A 95 -4.66 17.36 33.91
N THR A 96 -5.15 17.42 35.15
CA THR A 96 -6.31 18.27 35.48
C THR A 96 -5.83 19.68 35.73
N SER A 97 -6.39 20.69 35.05
CA SER A 97 -6.06 22.09 35.33
C SER A 97 -6.72 22.54 36.64
N LEU A 98 -6.10 23.50 37.35
CA LEU A 98 -6.73 24.15 38.50
C LEU A 98 -8.08 24.78 38.13
N LEU A 99 -8.21 25.28 36.90
CA LEU A 99 -9.48 25.81 36.39
C LEU A 99 -10.56 24.73 36.25
N ASP A 100 -10.18 23.51 35.83
CA ASP A 100 -11.11 22.39 35.70
C ASP A 100 -11.62 21.90 37.05
N LEU A 101 -10.81 22.08 38.11
CA LEU A 101 -11.23 21.80 39.48
C LEU A 101 -12.25 22.84 39.94
N PHE A 102 -11.95 24.14 39.77
CA PHE A 102 -12.86 25.21 40.19
C PHE A 102 -14.16 25.26 39.38
N ALA A 103 -14.13 24.90 38.09
CA ALA A 103 -15.33 24.84 37.25
C ALA A 103 -16.37 23.82 37.76
N LYS A 104 -15.96 22.83 38.56
CA LYS A 104 -16.86 21.83 39.16
C LYS A 104 -17.54 22.32 40.43
N GLN A 105 -16.98 23.33 41.10
CA GLN A 105 -17.59 23.98 42.27
C GLN A 105 -18.51 25.11 41.80
N GLY A 106 -19.76 24.78 41.47
CA GLY A 106 -20.79 25.71 40.97
C GLY A 106 -21.34 26.69 42.01
N LEU A 107 -20.49 27.51 42.63
CA LEU A 107 -20.88 28.59 43.54
C LEU A 107 -20.11 29.88 43.20
N VAL A 108 -20.66 31.02 43.63
CA VAL A 108 -20.19 32.39 43.36
C VAL A 108 -18.66 32.49 43.42
N PRO A 109 -17.99 33.06 42.38
CA PRO A 109 -16.54 33.12 42.36
C PRO A 109 -16.02 33.93 43.53
N SER A 110 -15.03 33.38 44.24
CA SER A 110 -14.30 34.13 45.27
C SER A 110 -13.27 35.06 44.64
N GLU A 111 -12.91 36.14 45.33
CA GLU A 111 -11.85 37.07 44.93
C GLU A 111 -10.54 36.34 44.55
N MET A 112 -10.18 35.29 45.29
CA MET A 112 -9.00 34.47 44.97
C MET A 112 -9.17 33.66 43.67
N GLN A 113 -10.37 33.15 43.38
CA GLN A 113 -10.63 32.41 42.14
C GLN A 113 -10.56 33.32 40.92
N GLU A 114 -11.04 34.55 41.02
CA GLU A 114 -10.93 35.53 39.92
C GLU A 114 -9.48 35.88 39.62
N LYS A 115 -8.67 36.12 40.66
CA LYS A 115 -7.21 36.33 40.51
C LYS A 115 -6.52 35.13 39.84
N ILE A 116 -6.84 33.91 40.25
CA ILE A 116 -6.27 32.69 39.64
C ILE A 116 -6.70 32.57 38.17
N ARG A 117 -7.97 32.83 37.85
CA ARG A 117 -8.45 32.83 36.45
C ARG A 117 -7.72 33.85 35.58
N TYR A 118 -7.53 35.06 36.09
CA TYR A 118 -6.81 36.11 35.38
C TYR A 118 -5.37 35.69 35.09
N GLN A 119 -4.67 35.14 36.09
CA GLN A 119 -3.29 34.69 35.95
C GLN A 119 -3.14 33.50 34.99
N GLU A 120 -4.06 32.55 35.02
CA GLU A 120 -4.10 31.41 34.09
C GLU A 120 -4.48 31.83 32.67
N GLY A 121 -5.35 32.84 32.52
CA GLY A 121 -5.62 33.47 31.22
C GLY A 121 -4.37 34.15 30.65
N LEU A 122 -3.63 34.87 31.49
CA LEU A 122 -2.38 35.52 31.10
C LEU A 122 -1.31 34.49 30.71
N SER A 123 -1.16 33.42 31.51
CA SER A 123 -0.19 32.35 31.22
C SER A 123 -0.50 31.64 29.90
N GLU A 124 -1.78 31.36 29.60
CA GLU A 124 -2.18 30.74 28.33
C GLU A 124 -2.02 31.69 27.13
N GLN A 125 -2.29 32.98 27.30
CA GLN A 125 -2.03 33.98 26.26
C GLN A 125 -0.54 34.08 25.93
N MET A 126 0.32 34.02 26.94
CA MET A 126 1.77 34.02 26.78
C MET A 126 2.25 32.73 26.12
N ALA A 127 1.76 31.58 26.56
CA ALA A 127 2.04 30.28 25.94
C ALA A 127 1.65 30.29 24.46
N THR A 128 0.45 30.77 24.12
CA THR A 128 -0.02 30.92 22.74
C THR A 128 0.86 31.84 21.91
N THR A 129 1.35 32.94 22.49
CA THR A 129 2.25 33.87 21.81
C THR A 129 3.61 33.24 21.54
N ILE A 130 4.15 32.48 22.50
CA ILE A 130 5.40 31.72 22.33
C ILE A 130 5.23 30.64 21.25
N ARG A 131 4.11 29.91 21.22
CA ARG A 131 3.81 28.90 20.17
C ARG A 131 3.78 29.47 18.75
N LYS A 132 3.56 30.78 18.57
CA LYS A 132 3.59 31.44 17.25
C LYS A 132 5.01 31.70 16.74
N MET A 133 6.04 31.57 17.58
CA MET A 133 7.43 31.78 17.16
C MET A 133 7.93 30.59 16.34
N ASP A 134 8.74 30.89 15.33
CA ASP A 134 9.27 29.87 14.41
C ASP A 134 10.09 28.81 15.14
N GLY A 135 9.75 27.54 14.88
CA GLY A 135 10.44 26.38 15.46
C GLY A 135 10.01 25.99 16.86
N ILE A 136 9.03 26.68 17.47
CA ILE A 136 8.38 26.25 18.70
C ILE A 136 7.18 25.36 18.35
N VAL A 137 7.13 24.16 18.94
CA VAL A 137 6.05 23.18 18.72
C VAL A 137 4.99 23.31 19.80
N ASP A 138 5.43 23.45 21.05
CA ASP A 138 4.56 23.63 22.19
C ASP A 138 5.25 24.49 23.25
N ALA A 139 4.44 25.17 24.06
CA ALA A 139 4.90 25.98 25.16
C ALA A 139 3.89 25.94 26.30
N SER A 140 4.39 25.99 27.53
CA SER A 140 3.61 26.16 28.74
C SER A 140 4.30 27.18 29.64
N VAL A 141 3.53 28.07 30.23
CA VAL A 141 4.01 29.11 31.13
C VAL A 141 3.31 28.93 32.47
N GLN A 142 4.06 28.93 33.55
CA GLN A 142 3.54 28.92 34.91
C GLN A 142 4.11 30.11 35.67
N ILE A 143 3.22 30.90 36.25
CA ILE A 143 3.58 32.09 37.03
C ILE A 143 3.33 31.74 38.49
N SER A 144 4.31 31.99 39.36
CA SER A 144 4.15 31.78 40.80
C SER A 144 3.02 32.67 41.36
N PHE A 145 2.17 32.12 42.20
CA PHE A 145 1.11 32.85 42.89
C PHE A 145 1.45 32.97 44.38
N SER A 146 1.49 34.19 44.91
CA SER A 146 1.55 34.46 46.36
C SER A 146 0.21 35.07 46.78
N PRO A 147 -0.56 34.44 47.68
CA PRO A 147 -1.87 34.94 48.11
C PRO A 147 -1.77 36.20 48.99
N GLU A 148 -0.62 36.45 49.60
CA GLU A 148 -0.39 37.58 50.50
C GLU A 148 0.51 38.61 49.83
N GLU A 149 0.01 39.85 49.72
CA GLU A 149 0.77 41.00 49.18
C GLU A 149 1.90 41.45 50.13
N GLU A 150 1.88 41.01 51.39
CA GLU A 150 2.89 41.31 52.42
C GLU A 150 4.14 40.42 52.33
N ASP A 151 4.05 39.28 51.65
CA ASP A 151 5.19 38.42 51.39
C ASP A 151 5.98 39.03 50.21
N GLN A 152 7.05 39.78 50.52
CA GLN A 152 7.98 40.43 49.56
C GLN A 152 8.78 39.44 48.69
N ARG A 153 8.23 38.25 48.43
CA ARG A 153 8.90 37.26 47.58
C ARG A 153 8.83 37.73 46.13
N PRO A 154 9.96 37.69 45.40
CA PRO A 154 9.97 38.08 44.01
C PRO A 154 9.06 37.15 43.19
N LEU A 155 8.21 37.73 42.35
CA LEU A 155 7.45 37.00 41.36
C LEU A 155 8.40 36.22 40.45
N THR A 156 8.11 34.94 40.26
CA THR A 156 8.91 34.01 39.47
C THR A 156 8.05 33.37 38.41
N ALA A 157 8.62 33.11 37.23
CA ALA A 157 7.93 32.39 36.17
C ALA A 157 8.78 31.23 35.66
N SER A 158 8.12 30.13 35.33
CA SER A 158 8.72 28.97 34.67
C SER A 158 8.09 28.79 33.30
N VAL A 159 8.95 28.66 32.29
CA VAL A 159 8.54 28.49 30.89
C VAL A 159 9.10 27.17 30.41
N TYR A 160 8.21 26.28 30.00
CA TYR A 160 8.57 25.03 29.35
C TYR A 160 8.33 25.16 27.84
N ILE A 161 9.30 24.75 27.03
CA ILE A 161 9.25 24.89 25.58
C ILE A 161 9.66 23.59 24.92
N LYS A 162 8.82 23.11 24.00
CA LYS A 162 9.15 22.03 23.08
C LYS A 162 9.49 22.63 21.72
N HIS A 163 10.67 22.36 21.17
CA HIS A 163 11.14 23.03 19.94
C HIS A 163 11.74 22.06 18.91
N ARG A 164 11.84 22.50 17.65
CA ARG A 164 12.40 21.75 16.51
C ARG A 164 13.91 21.95 16.35
N GLY A 165 14.65 22.05 17.45
CA GLY A 165 16.10 22.30 17.46
C GLY A 165 16.56 23.78 17.45
N VAL A 166 15.65 24.75 17.33
CA VAL A 166 15.99 26.20 17.34
C VAL A 166 16.62 26.69 18.66
N LEU A 167 16.33 26.02 19.78
CA LEU A 167 16.87 26.35 21.10
C LEU A 167 18.03 25.44 21.55
N ASP A 168 18.49 24.48 20.73
CA ASP A 168 19.62 23.60 21.10
C ASP A 168 20.95 24.35 21.14
N ASN A 169 21.05 25.46 20.39
CA ASN A 169 22.27 26.25 20.37
C ASN A 169 22.34 27.12 21.65
N PRO A 170 23.36 26.94 22.51
CA PRO A 170 23.50 27.72 23.74
C PRO A 170 23.68 29.22 23.49
N ASN A 171 24.11 29.64 22.29
CA ASN A 171 24.22 31.04 21.88
C ASN A 171 22.93 31.60 21.25
N SER A 172 21.82 30.86 21.34
CA SER A 172 20.53 31.29 20.82
C SER A 172 19.99 32.52 21.57
N ILE A 173 19.88 33.65 20.87
CA ILE A 173 19.24 34.88 21.39
C ILE A 173 17.73 34.66 21.65
N MET A 174 17.15 33.53 21.21
CA MET A 174 15.72 33.27 21.40
C MET A 174 15.34 33.08 22.86
N VAL A 175 16.17 32.43 23.68
CA VAL A 175 15.88 32.26 25.11
C VAL A 175 15.76 33.62 25.79
N SER A 176 16.66 34.57 25.51
CA SER A 176 16.59 35.91 26.10
C SER A 176 15.42 36.73 25.58
N LYS A 177 15.03 36.57 24.30
CA LYS A 177 13.79 37.17 23.76
C LYS A 177 12.54 36.66 24.48
N ILE A 178 12.45 35.36 24.73
CA ILE A 178 11.32 34.75 25.44
C ILE A 178 11.27 35.25 26.89
N LYS A 179 12.41 35.28 27.60
CA LYS A 179 12.48 35.85 28.95
C LYS A 179 11.99 37.29 29.01
N ARG A 180 12.41 38.13 28.06
CA ARG A 180 11.97 39.54 27.96
C ARG A 180 10.48 39.66 27.65
N LEU A 181 9.96 38.85 26.73
CA LEU A 181 8.54 38.82 26.39
C LEU A 181 7.71 38.47 27.64
N VAL A 182 8.14 37.46 28.39
CA VAL A 182 7.47 37.00 29.60
C VAL A 182 7.53 38.05 30.71
N ALA A 183 8.71 38.61 30.97
CA ALA A 183 8.89 39.67 31.95
C ALA A 183 8.07 40.93 31.62
N SER A 184 7.96 41.30 30.34
CA SER A 184 7.16 42.47 29.93
C SER A 184 5.65 42.28 30.06
N ALA A 185 5.17 41.04 30.09
CA ALA A 185 3.75 40.72 30.16
C ALA A 185 3.21 40.70 31.59
N VAL A 186 4.08 40.49 32.59
CA VAL A 186 3.69 40.38 34.00
C VAL A 186 4.26 41.59 34.78
N PRO A 187 3.40 42.42 35.39
CA PRO A 187 3.86 43.54 36.21
C PRO A 187 4.77 43.06 37.35
N GLY A 188 5.93 43.69 37.52
CA GLY A 188 6.87 43.38 38.59
C GLY A 188 7.71 42.11 38.39
N LEU A 189 7.63 41.45 37.21
CA LEU A 189 8.47 40.30 36.89
C LEU A 189 9.77 40.75 36.21
N CYS A 190 10.91 40.43 36.83
CA CYS A 190 12.22 40.64 36.21
C CYS A 190 12.59 39.45 35.29
N PRO A 191 13.25 39.68 34.15
CA PRO A 191 13.67 38.62 33.23
C PRO A 191 14.67 37.63 33.86
N GLU A 192 15.38 38.03 34.91
CA GLU A 192 16.26 37.19 35.71
C GLU A 192 15.49 36.13 36.51
N ASN A 193 14.24 36.40 36.88
CA ASN A 193 13.34 35.49 37.61
C ASN A 193 12.52 34.59 36.68
N VAL A 194 12.87 34.55 35.38
CA VAL A 194 12.24 33.67 34.40
C VAL A 194 13.18 32.49 34.13
N SER A 195 12.76 31.31 34.58
CA SER A 195 13.41 30.04 34.26
C SER A 195 12.83 29.49 32.95
N VAL A 196 13.69 29.14 32.02
CA VAL A 196 13.30 28.56 30.73
C VAL A 196 13.90 27.17 30.62
N VAL A 197 13.06 26.17 30.44
CA VAL A 197 13.43 24.78 30.20
C VAL A 197 12.99 24.42 28.80
N SER A 198 13.94 23.98 27.97
CA SER A 198 13.69 23.60 26.58
C SER A 198 13.98 22.12 26.37
N ASP A 199 13.11 21.47 25.61
CA ASP A 199 13.30 20.09 25.15
C ASP A 199 13.08 19.98 23.64
N ARG A 200 13.87 19.14 22.97
CA ARG A 200 13.74 18.90 21.53
C ARG A 200 12.53 18.00 21.28
N ALA A 201 11.70 18.38 20.33
CA ALA A 201 10.57 17.57 19.92
C ALA A 201 11.05 16.27 19.24
N SER A 202 10.91 15.13 19.90
CA SER A 202 11.25 13.80 19.34
C SER A 202 10.58 13.45 18.00
N TYR A 203 9.54 14.20 17.60
CA TYR A 203 8.75 13.95 16.39
C TYR A 203 9.08 14.88 15.22
N SER A 204 9.97 15.87 15.38
CA SER A 204 10.31 16.78 14.27
C SER A 204 11.16 16.12 13.19
N ASP A 205 11.86 15.03 13.55
CA ASP A 205 12.87 14.38 12.71
C ASP A 205 12.45 12.95 12.34
N ILE A 206 11.14 12.69 12.27
CA ILE A 206 10.64 11.40 11.80
C ILE A 206 10.84 11.33 10.28
N THR A 207 11.93 10.69 9.88
CA THR A 207 12.07 10.14 8.53
C THR A 207 11.09 8.97 8.44
N ILE A 208 9.97 9.18 7.74
CA ILE A 208 8.99 8.12 7.51
C ILE A 208 9.65 7.07 6.62
N ASN A 209 10.22 6.03 7.21
CA ASN A 209 10.67 4.81 6.52
C ASN A 209 9.45 3.92 6.23
N GLY A 210 8.43 4.49 5.60
CA GLY A 210 7.29 3.75 5.07
C GLY A 210 7.60 3.22 3.67
N PRO A 211 6.76 2.32 3.12
CA PRO A 211 6.87 1.87 1.72
C PRO A 211 6.82 2.99 0.67
N TRP A 212 6.55 4.23 1.08
CA TRP A 212 6.42 5.44 0.27
C TRP A 212 7.29 6.60 0.84
N GLY A 213 8.43 6.30 1.46
CA GLY A 213 9.28 7.25 2.20
C GLY A 213 10.65 7.53 1.57
N LEU A 214 11.13 8.78 1.67
CA LEU A 214 12.27 9.40 0.97
C LEU A 214 13.69 8.96 1.40
N SER A 215 13.85 7.80 2.03
CA SER A 215 15.18 7.21 2.29
C SER A 215 15.13 5.71 2.01
N ASP A 216 15.54 5.40 0.78
CA ASP A 216 15.57 4.05 0.23
C ASP A 216 16.85 3.33 0.66
N GLU A 217 16.88 2.78 1.87
CA GLU A 217 17.70 1.58 2.14
C GLU A 217 16.81 0.33 2.08
N MET A 218 16.10 0.14 0.95
CA MET A 218 15.53 -1.16 0.66
C MET A 218 16.67 -2.17 0.54
N ASN A 219 16.72 -3.08 1.50
CA ASN A 219 17.63 -4.22 1.48
C ASN A 219 17.24 -5.14 0.31
N TYR A 220 17.79 -4.87 -0.87
CA TYR A 220 17.60 -5.67 -2.06
C TYR A 220 18.44 -6.95 -2.01
N VAL A 221 17.88 -8.04 -2.50
CA VAL A 221 18.61 -9.27 -2.80
C VAL A 221 18.44 -9.54 -4.28
N SER A 222 19.55 -9.69 -4.99
CA SER A 222 19.53 -10.09 -6.39
C SER A 222 19.24 -11.59 -6.48
N VAL A 223 18.08 -11.95 -7.02
CA VAL A 223 17.76 -13.34 -7.36
C VAL A 223 17.69 -13.41 -8.88
N TRP A 224 18.64 -14.12 -9.49
CA TRP A 224 18.68 -14.35 -10.94
C TRP A 224 18.67 -13.04 -11.76
N GLY A 225 19.48 -12.06 -11.34
CA GLY A 225 19.63 -10.77 -12.03
C GLY A 225 18.48 -9.78 -11.81
N ILE A 226 17.40 -10.19 -11.14
CA ILE A 226 16.28 -9.31 -10.78
C ILE A 226 16.44 -8.88 -9.33
N ILE A 227 16.30 -7.59 -9.09
CA ILE A 227 16.47 -6.94 -7.79
C ILE A 227 15.15 -7.05 -7.04
N LEU A 228 15.10 -7.79 -5.93
CA LEU A 228 13.86 -8.04 -5.18
C LEU A 228 13.98 -7.68 -3.69
N ALA A 229 12.92 -7.11 -3.13
CA ALA A 229 12.82 -6.79 -1.71
C ALA A 229 12.68 -8.07 -0.84
N LYS A 230 13.44 -8.16 0.26
CA LYS A 230 13.49 -9.33 1.17
C LYS A 230 12.11 -9.84 1.62
N HIS A 231 11.17 -8.93 1.90
CA HIS A 231 9.83 -9.29 2.38
C HIS A 231 8.95 -10.00 1.33
N SER A 232 9.27 -9.84 0.04
CA SER A 232 8.50 -10.44 -1.06
C SER A 232 9.14 -11.73 -1.60
N LEU A 233 10.32 -12.14 -1.10
CA LEU A 233 11.06 -13.29 -1.63
C LEU A 233 10.27 -14.59 -1.59
N THR A 234 9.59 -14.89 -0.47
CA THR A 234 8.81 -16.12 -0.33
C THR A 234 7.59 -16.13 -1.26
N LYS A 235 6.94 -14.97 -1.41
CA LYS A 235 5.78 -14.81 -2.31
C LYS A 235 6.20 -14.95 -3.77
N PHE A 236 7.28 -14.29 -4.16
CA PHE A 236 7.86 -14.39 -5.50
C PHE A 236 8.29 -15.82 -5.82
N ARG A 237 8.98 -16.49 -4.89
CA ARG A 237 9.42 -17.89 -5.06
C ARG A 237 8.25 -18.83 -5.28
N LEU A 238 7.17 -18.66 -4.50
CA LEU A 238 5.95 -19.47 -4.64
C LEU A 238 5.29 -19.24 -6.01
N VAL A 239 5.11 -17.97 -6.40
CA VAL A 239 4.53 -17.60 -7.72
C VAL A 239 5.38 -18.15 -8.87
N PHE A 240 6.70 -18.04 -8.77
CA PHE A 240 7.62 -18.52 -9.79
C PHE A 240 7.56 -20.04 -9.95
N TYR A 241 7.62 -20.80 -8.85
CA TYR A 241 7.48 -22.26 -8.91
C TYR A 241 6.10 -22.70 -9.40
N PHE A 242 5.04 -21.97 -9.02
CA PHE A 242 3.69 -22.25 -9.49
C PHE A 242 3.54 -22.01 -11.01
N LEU A 243 4.09 -20.90 -11.53
CA LEU A 243 4.10 -20.61 -12.96
C LEU A 243 4.83 -21.71 -13.74
N ILE A 244 5.99 -22.16 -13.25
CA ILE A 244 6.76 -23.25 -13.85
C ILE A 244 5.95 -24.55 -13.85
N LEU A 245 5.32 -24.91 -12.74
CA LEU A 245 4.49 -26.10 -12.63
C LEU A 245 3.30 -26.05 -13.59
N LEU A 246 2.66 -24.89 -13.73
CA LEU A 246 1.55 -24.68 -14.67
C LEU A 246 2.00 -24.84 -16.12
N LEU A 247 3.14 -24.25 -16.50
CA LEU A 247 3.72 -24.43 -17.84
C LEU A 247 4.08 -25.89 -18.11
N PHE A 248 4.61 -26.60 -17.12
CA PHE A 248 4.94 -28.02 -17.24
C PHE A 248 3.69 -28.87 -17.48
N ILE A 249 2.61 -28.65 -16.73
CA ILE A 249 1.34 -29.35 -16.92
C ILE A 249 0.76 -29.08 -18.32
N LEU A 250 0.83 -27.83 -18.78
CA LEU A 250 0.36 -27.45 -20.12
C LEU A 250 1.19 -28.15 -21.21
N SER A 251 2.52 -28.16 -21.08
CA SER A 251 3.42 -28.87 -21.99
C SER A 251 3.13 -30.37 -22.05
N CYS A 252 3.01 -31.04 -20.90
CA CYS A 252 2.64 -32.46 -20.83
C CYS A 252 1.25 -32.72 -21.44
N GLY A 253 0.28 -31.84 -21.21
CA GLY A 253 -1.04 -31.93 -21.82
C GLY A 253 -1.00 -31.80 -23.34
N LEU A 254 -0.15 -30.90 -23.86
CA LEU A 254 0.03 -30.68 -25.30
C LEU A 254 0.72 -31.90 -25.95
N LEU A 255 1.76 -32.44 -25.30
CA LEU A 255 2.41 -33.70 -25.69
C LEU A 255 1.43 -34.87 -25.72
N TRP A 256 0.56 -35.00 -24.71
CA TRP A 256 -0.46 -36.04 -24.67
C TRP A 256 -1.49 -35.89 -25.80
N VAL A 257 -1.90 -34.66 -26.12
CA VAL A 257 -2.80 -34.38 -27.26
C VAL A 257 -2.13 -34.75 -28.57
N ILE A 258 -0.87 -34.34 -28.79
CA ILE A 258 -0.10 -34.67 -30.01
C ILE A 258 0.02 -36.18 -30.17
N TRP A 259 0.38 -36.88 -29.09
CA TRP A 259 0.50 -38.33 -29.11
C TRP A 259 -0.83 -39.01 -29.46
N LYS A 260 -1.94 -38.52 -28.91
CA LYS A 260 -3.28 -39.06 -29.16
C LYS A 260 -3.84 -38.70 -30.54
N THR A 261 -3.53 -37.52 -31.08
CA THR A 261 -3.93 -37.15 -32.44
C THR A 261 -3.08 -37.88 -33.48
N HIS A 262 -1.81 -38.15 -33.19
CA HIS A 262 -0.93 -38.94 -34.06
C HIS A 262 -1.49 -40.35 -34.30
N THR A 263 -2.01 -41.03 -33.29
CA THR A 263 -2.61 -42.37 -33.47
C THR A 263 -3.88 -42.34 -34.33
N LEU A 264 -4.70 -41.29 -34.21
CA LEU A 264 -5.89 -41.10 -35.05
C LEU A 264 -5.53 -40.74 -36.50
N ILE A 265 -4.51 -39.90 -36.70
CA ILE A 265 -4.02 -39.52 -38.04
C ILE A 265 -3.36 -40.71 -38.75
N SER A 266 -2.68 -41.61 -38.01
CA SER A 266 -2.16 -42.84 -38.59
C SER A 266 -3.25 -43.83 -39.04
N ALA A 267 -4.46 -43.77 -38.47
CA ALA A 267 -5.59 -44.61 -38.87
C ALA A 267 -6.38 -44.05 -40.06
N LEU A 268 -6.27 -42.74 -40.34
CA LEU A 268 -6.98 -42.06 -41.43
C LEU A 268 -6.10 -41.74 -42.66
N GLY A 269 -4.91 -42.35 -42.78
CA GLY A 269 -4.10 -42.22 -43.99
C GLY A 269 -3.06 -41.10 -43.97
N GLY A 270 -2.54 -40.73 -42.79
CA GLY A 270 -1.29 -39.98 -42.67
C GLY A 270 -1.36 -38.49 -43.00
N THR A 271 -0.49 -37.70 -42.38
CA THR A 271 -0.39 -36.24 -42.49
C THR A 271 0.01 -35.71 -43.89
N LYS A 272 0.09 -36.57 -44.91
CA LYS A 272 0.58 -36.18 -46.24
C LYS A 272 -0.35 -35.19 -46.96
N GLY A 273 -1.64 -35.15 -46.63
CA GLY A 273 -2.61 -34.21 -47.23
C GLY A 273 -2.82 -32.89 -46.48
N PHE A 274 -2.18 -32.65 -45.33
CA PHE A 274 -2.35 -31.39 -44.57
C PHE A 274 -1.47 -30.24 -45.09
N PHE A 275 -0.47 -30.55 -45.92
CA PHE A 275 0.44 -29.58 -46.53
C PHE A 275 0.43 -29.64 -48.06
N ASP A 276 -0.62 -30.18 -48.68
CA ASP A 276 -0.84 -29.97 -50.11
C ASP A 276 -1.56 -28.63 -50.30
N PRO A 277 -0.93 -27.61 -50.91
CA PRO A 277 -1.61 -26.36 -51.24
C PRO A 277 -2.48 -26.58 -52.50
N ALA A 278 -3.54 -27.37 -52.37
CA ALA A 278 -4.56 -27.50 -53.40
C ALA A 278 -5.83 -26.78 -52.91
N PRO A 279 -6.40 -25.84 -53.69
CA PRO A 279 -7.51 -25.02 -53.24
C PRO A 279 -8.79 -25.86 -53.09
N TYR A 280 -9.52 -25.61 -52.01
CA TYR A 280 -10.87 -26.13 -51.78
C TYR A 280 -11.81 -25.66 -52.90
N SER A 281 -12.19 -26.57 -53.79
CA SER A 281 -13.44 -26.42 -54.54
C SER A 281 -14.08 -27.78 -54.87
N GLN A 282 -15.34 -27.87 -54.46
CA GLN A 282 -16.39 -28.79 -54.92
C GLN A 282 -16.57 -30.10 -54.14
N LEU A 283 -17.34 -29.95 -53.05
CA LEU A 283 -18.33 -30.93 -52.62
C LEU A 283 -19.28 -31.25 -53.79
N SER A 284 -19.36 -32.53 -54.18
CA SER A 284 -20.56 -33.09 -54.79
C SER A 284 -20.85 -34.47 -54.20
N PHE A 285 -22.00 -34.57 -53.55
CA PHE A 285 -22.64 -35.80 -53.14
C PHE A 285 -23.08 -36.58 -54.37
N THR A 286 -22.64 -37.84 -54.51
CA THR A 286 -23.43 -38.87 -55.22
C THR A 286 -23.04 -40.29 -54.79
N GLN A 287 -23.81 -40.78 -53.82
CA GLN A 287 -24.50 -42.07 -53.78
C GLN A 287 -24.16 -43.14 -54.88
N ASN A 288 -23.50 -44.22 -54.43
CA ASN A 288 -23.86 -45.65 -54.60
C ASN A 288 -24.10 -46.25 -56.01
N LYS A 289 -23.20 -47.14 -56.50
CA LYS A 289 -23.53 -48.46 -57.13
C LYS A 289 -22.27 -49.35 -57.31
N PRO A 290 -22.33 -50.70 -57.16
CA PRO A 290 -21.16 -51.55 -56.93
C PRO A 290 -20.66 -52.37 -58.15
N ALA A 291 -19.36 -52.76 -58.06
CA ALA A 291 -18.64 -53.92 -58.62
C ALA A 291 -18.56 -54.09 -60.17
N PRO A 292 -17.48 -54.69 -60.74
CA PRO A 292 -17.29 -56.16 -60.69
C PRO A 292 -15.82 -56.68 -60.62
N LYS A 293 -15.67 -57.98 -60.27
CA LYS A 293 -14.44 -58.80 -60.35
C LYS A 293 -14.49 -59.81 -61.51
N GLU A 294 -13.41 -59.83 -62.31
CA GLU A 294 -12.67 -60.94 -62.97
C GLU A 294 -13.35 -62.20 -63.59
N THR A 295 -13.25 -62.29 -64.95
CA THR A 295 -12.85 -63.39 -65.91
C THR A 295 -13.49 -64.81 -65.91
N PRO A 296 -13.30 -65.66 -66.98
CA PRO A 296 -13.13 -65.45 -68.44
C PRO A 296 -14.08 -66.34 -69.29
N GLY A 297 -14.25 -66.07 -70.60
CA GLY A 297 -14.91 -67.03 -71.50
C GLY A 297 -15.08 -66.58 -72.96
N ALA A 298 -14.20 -67.09 -73.83
CA ALA A 298 -14.34 -67.52 -75.23
C ALA A 298 -15.15 -66.75 -76.29
N ALA A 299 -14.54 -66.75 -77.49
CA ALA A 299 -15.08 -66.53 -78.85
C ALA A 299 -15.33 -65.06 -79.26
N GLU A 300 -15.10 -64.57 -80.48
CA GLU A 300 -14.47 -65.02 -81.74
C GLU A 300 -14.66 -63.82 -82.71
N GLY A 301 -13.64 -63.48 -83.52
CA GLY A 301 -13.85 -62.89 -84.86
C GLY A 301 -13.96 -61.36 -85.07
N ALA A 302 -13.24 -60.92 -86.12
CA ALA A 302 -13.40 -59.73 -86.99
C ALA A 302 -12.96 -58.35 -86.43
N GLU A 303 -11.80 -57.79 -86.81
CA GLU A 303 -11.34 -57.23 -88.10
C GLU A 303 -11.70 -55.75 -88.36
N ALA A 304 -10.68 -55.06 -88.91
CA ALA A 304 -10.64 -53.77 -89.61
C ALA A 304 -10.61 -52.47 -88.77
N GLN A 305 -9.49 -51.71 -88.72
CA GLN A 305 -8.93 -50.79 -89.75
C GLN A 305 -9.85 -49.58 -90.01
N THR A 306 -9.44 -48.31 -90.15
CA THR A 306 -8.20 -47.50 -90.16
C THR A 306 -8.70 -46.03 -90.08
N ALA A 307 -7.95 -45.06 -89.56
CA ALA A 307 -7.46 -43.87 -90.30
C ALA A 307 -7.54 -42.67 -89.32
N SER A 308 -6.43 -42.15 -88.81
CA SER A 308 -5.59 -41.10 -89.41
C SER A 308 -6.34 -39.80 -89.69
N GLU A 309 -6.03 -38.72 -88.94
CA GLU A 309 -5.42 -37.50 -89.51
C GLU A 309 -5.08 -36.49 -88.41
N GLN A 310 -3.82 -36.04 -88.42
CA GLN A 310 -3.35 -34.81 -87.77
C GLN A 310 -3.79 -33.60 -88.60
N PRO A 311 -3.75 -32.38 -88.04
CA PRO A 311 -2.64 -31.48 -88.39
C PRO A 311 -2.02 -30.79 -87.14
N SER A 312 -0.69 -30.73 -86.98
CA SER A 312 0.23 -29.62 -87.34
C SER A 312 -0.15 -28.27 -86.73
N LYS A 313 0.51 -27.83 -85.64
CA LYS A 313 1.78 -27.04 -85.61
C LYS A 313 1.73 -25.74 -86.41
N GLU A 314 1.92 -24.60 -85.73
CA GLU A 314 2.91 -23.55 -86.05
C GLU A 314 2.92 -22.51 -84.88
N ASN A 315 3.99 -22.47 -84.05
CA ASN A 315 5.10 -21.51 -84.04
C ASN A 315 4.66 -20.04 -83.89
N ALA A 316 5.04 -19.32 -82.83
CA ALA A 316 6.30 -18.56 -82.65
C ALA A 316 5.86 -17.10 -82.47
N GLU A 317 6.44 -16.17 -81.70
CA GLU A 317 7.72 -15.98 -81.02
C GLU A 317 7.69 -14.54 -80.43
N LYS A 318 8.72 -14.16 -79.68
CA LYS A 318 9.12 -12.83 -79.11
C LYS A 318 8.58 -12.46 -77.72
N GLN A 319 9.42 -12.51 -76.68
CA GLN A 319 10.58 -11.66 -76.31
C GLN A 319 10.17 -10.29 -75.77
N GLU A 320 10.39 -10.09 -74.46
CA GLU A 320 11.33 -9.09 -73.86
C GLU A 320 10.68 -7.69 -73.82
N GLU A 321 10.77 -6.85 -72.79
CA GLU A 321 11.73 -6.65 -71.72
C GLU A 321 11.12 -5.64 -70.72
N ASN A 322 11.57 -5.67 -69.45
CA ASN A 322 11.80 -4.56 -68.51
C ASN A 322 10.88 -3.31 -68.47
N ASN A 323 10.36 -2.99 -67.28
CA ASN A 323 10.85 -1.93 -66.35
C ASN A 323 9.70 -1.43 -65.43
N GLU A 324 9.86 -1.55 -64.10
CA GLU A 324 10.12 -0.46 -63.12
C GLU A 324 8.96 0.51 -62.79
N ASP A 325 8.72 0.60 -61.47
CA ASP A 325 8.31 1.76 -60.67
C ASP A 325 6.95 2.45 -60.87
N ALA A 326 6.08 2.30 -59.86
CA ALA A 326 5.56 3.39 -59.02
C ALA A 326 4.91 2.85 -57.74
#